data_AF-A0A3N4YWC0-F1
#
_entry.id   AF-A0A3N4YWC0-F1
#
_cell.length_a   1.000
_cell.length_b   1.000
_cell.length_c   1.000
_cell.angle_alpha   90.00
_cell.angle_beta   90.00
_cell.angle_gamma   90.00
#
_symmetry.space_group_name_H-M   'P 1'
#
loop_
_entity.id
_entity.type
_entity.pdbx_description
1 polymer ?
#
loop_
_entity_poly.entity_id
_entity_poly.type
_entity_poly.pdbx_seq_one_letter_code
_entity_poly.pdbx_strand_id
1 'polypeptide(L)'
;MRTVSSYKPKPVATRGEPAQRDVVLSFVGRQATVQKSGMILPKDLSERSWERIGTSLRELTNSSAWWLADWLIFGEAAYGWRRYREAIERTGLDYQTLRNYAWVARRFEQHRRRDSLSFAHHAEVTRLSSPEQDYWLCKAEQQKWSRNELRKAVRASLSEQSRTTEIPPSGADEKQEVPRIAASAGADKRRRKATTLTIELSADQLDYYSKLAAAHGLPVEKWVTKVLDATDRLTA
;
A
#
# COMPACT_ATOMS: atom_id res chain seq x y z
N MET A 1 23.33 49.96 -54.32
CA MET A 1 22.22 49.67 -53.38
C MET A 1 21.33 48.60 -53.99
N ARG A 2 20.91 47.62 -53.18
CA ARG A 2 20.36 46.32 -53.59
C ARG A 2 18.93 46.38 -54.13
N THR A 3 18.63 45.39 -54.95
CA THR A 3 17.41 45.06 -55.72
C THR A 3 16.15 44.82 -54.89
N VAL A 4 15.00 45.24 -55.44
CA VAL A 4 13.63 44.98 -54.96
C VAL A 4 13.17 43.61 -55.49
N SER A 5 12.60 42.76 -54.63
CA SER A 5 12.00 41.45 -55.00
C SER A 5 10.53 41.38 -54.57
N SER A 6 9.72 40.76 -55.42
CA SER A 6 8.25 40.80 -55.48
C SER A 6 7.55 39.64 -54.75
N TYR A 7 6.63 39.99 -53.84
CA TYR A 7 5.28 39.44 -53.51
C TYR A 7 4.89 37.95 -53.71
N LYS A 8 4.38 37.28 -52.63
CA LYS A 8 2.97 36.85 -52.32
C LYS A 8 2.85 35.67 -51.29
N PRO A 9 1.68 35.44 -50.65
CA PRO A 9 1.55 34.98 -49.25
C PRO A 9 1.21 33.49 -49.00
N LYS A 10 1.51 33.04 -47.76
CA LYS A 10 1.03 31.93 -46.88
C LYS A 10 0.39 30.65 -47.48
N PRO A 11 0.63 29.49 -46.82
CA PRO A 11 -0.45 28.99 -45.97
C PRO A 11 -0.03 28.69 -44.52
N VAL A 12 -1.04 28.77 -43.67
CA VAL A 12 -1.05 28.50 -42.23
C VAL A 12 -1.19 27.00 -41.98
N ALA A 13 -0.46 26.53 -40.97
CA ALA A 13 -0.66 25.34 -40.14
C ALA A 13 -1.07 24.02 -40.83
N THR A 14 -0.14 23.07 -40.86
CA THR A 14 -0.49 21.67 -40.59
C THR A 14 0.01 21.34 -39.19
N ARG A 15 -0.98 21.30 -38.29
CA ARG A 15 -1.01 20.70 -36.95
C ARG A 15 0.10 19.66 -36.76
N GLY A 16 1.03 19.93 -35.83
CA GLY A 16 2.01 18.96 -35.40
C GLY A 16 1.32 17.67 -34.98
N GLU A 17 1.71 16.57 -35.60
CA GLU A 17 1.48 15.24 -35.05
C GLU A 17 1.97 15.24 -33.60
N PRO A 18 1.19 14.70 -32.65
CA PRO A 18 1.70 14.53 -31.31
C PRO A 18 2.90 13.60 -31.43
N ALA A 19 4.10 14.14 -31.19
CA ALA A 19 5.32 13.37 -31.09
C ALA A 19 5.06 12.26 -30.07
N GLN A 20 4.76 11.08 -30.60
CA GLN A 20 4.51 9.88 -29.85
C GLN A 20 5.85 9.59 -29.20
N ARG A 21 5.96 9.93 -27.91
CA ARG A 21 7.16 9.66 -27.13
C ARG A 21 7.19 8.15 -26.96
N ASP A 22 7.76 7.47 -27.94
CA ASP A 22 8.10 6.07 -27.86
C ASP A 22 9.11 5.97 -26.72
N VAL A 23 8.61 5.56 -25.56
CA VAL A 23 9.48 5.15 -24.47
C VAL A 23 10.03 3.80 -24.92
N VAL A 24 11.19 3.84 -25.57
CA VAL A 24 11.97 2.64 -25.88
C VAL A 24 12.44 2.09 -24.56
N LEU A 25 11.62 1.22 -23.97
CA LEU A 25 12.04 0.44 -22.83
C LEU A 25 13.02 -0.61 -23.36
N SER A 26 14.32 -0.32 -23.20
CA SER A 26 15.43 -1.12 -23.71
C SER A 26 15.48 -2.58 -23.23
N PHE A 27 14.59 -2.97 -22.30
CA PHE A 27 14.41 -4.37 -21.89
C PHE A 27 13.77 -5.23 -22.99
N VAL A 28 13.07 -4.60 -23.93
CA VAL A 28 12.62 -5.24 -25.16
C VAL A 28 13.57 -4.78 -26.26
N GLY A 29 14.49 -5.64 -26.69
CA GLY A 29 15.36 -5.33 -27.83
C GLY A 29 14.55 -5.13 -29.13
N ARG A 30 15.13 -5.47 -30.29
CA ARG A 30 14.46 -5.46 -31.61
C ARG A 30 13.19 -6.34 -31.75
N GLN A 31 12.59 -6.81 -30.65
CA GLN A 31 11.60 -7.87 -30.59
C GLN A 31 10.17 -7.39 -30.27
N ALA A 32 9.97 -6.15 -29.80
CA ALA A 32 8.65 -5.52 -29.78
C ALA A 32 8.74 -4.00 -29.68
N THR A 33 7.74 -3.31 -30.20
CA THR A 33 7.59 -1.86 -30.08
C THR A 33 6.58 -1.55 -28.99
N VAL A 34 6.99 -0.82 -27.95
CA VAL A 34 6.12 -0.41 -26.84
C VAL A 34 5.56 0.98 -27.11
N GLN A 35 4.24 1.12 -26.99
CA GLN A 35 3.50 2.37 -27.05
C GLN A 35 2.77 2.61 -25.73
N LYS A 36 2.33 3.84 -25.46
CA LYS A 36 1.61 4.18 -24.22
C LYS A 36 0.39 3.28 -23.97
N SER A 37 -0.33 2.86 -25.02
CA SER A 37 -1.56 2.10 -24.94
C SER A 37 -1.40 0.61 -25.26
N GLY A 38 -0.19 0.11 -25.56
CA GLY A 38 -0.02 -1.29 -25.93
C GLY A 38 1.37 -1.64 -26.44
N MET A 39 1.56 -2.91 -26.79
CA MET A 39 2.81 -3.45 -27.33
C MET A 39 2.52 -4.12 -28.67
N ILE A 40 3.30 -3.78 -29.70
CA ILE A 40 3.21 -4.39 -31.02
C ILE A 40 4.32 -5.45 -31.14
N LEU A 41 3.89 -6.71 -31.25
CA LEU A 41 4.77 -7.87 -31.46
C LEU A 41 4.95 -8.15 -32.97
N PRO A 42 6.17 -8.44 -33.45
CA PRO A 42 6.40 -8.90 -34.83
C PRO A 42 5.65 -10.21 -35.14
N LYS A 43 5.22 -10.38 -36.39
CA LYS A 43 4.49 -11.60 -36.82
C LYS A 43 5.36 -12.86 -36.81
N ASP A 44 6.67 -12.69 -36.94
CA ASP A 44 7.70 -13.72 -36.96
C ASP A 44 8.38 -13.91 -35.58
N LEU A 45 7.75 -13.42 -34.51
CA LEU A 45 8.26 -13.55 -33.15
C LEU A 45 8.34 -15.04 -32.76
N SER A 46 9.55 -15.50 -32.43
CA SER A 46 9.75 -16.85 -31.90
C SER A 46 9.09 -17.04 -30.53
N GLU A 47 8.64 -18.26 -30.23
CA GLU A 47 8.07 -18.63 -28.92
C GLU A 47 9.02 -18.28 -27.77
N ARG A 48 10.31 -18.61 -27.89
CA ARG A 48 11.33 -18.27 -26.88
C ARG A 48 11.46 -16.76 -26.64
N SER A 49 11.32 -15.95 -27.68
CA SER A 49 11.32 -14.48 -27.54
C SER A 49 10.05 -13.99 -26.85
N TRP A 50 8.89 -14.56 -27.20
CA TRP A 50 7.63 -14.25 -26.55
C TRP A 50 7.64 -14.58 -25.05
N GLU A 51 8.16 -15.75 -24.66
CA GLU A 51 8.32 -16.15 -23.25
C GLU A 51 9.25 -15.20 -22.47
N ARG A 52 10.36 -14.77 -23.08
CA ARG A 52 11.27 -13.80 -22.47
C ARG A 52 10.60 -12.46 -22.25
N ILE A 53 9.84 -11.96 -23.24
CA ILE A 53 9.08 -10.71 -23.10
C ILE A 53 8.09 -10.83 -21.94
N GLY A 54 7.33 -11.93 -21.85
CA GLY A 54 6.42 -12.19 -20.75
C GLY A 54 7.12 -12.20 -19.38
N THR A 55 8.29 -12.84 -19.30
CA THR A 55 9.11 -12.87 -18.09
C THR A 55 9.59 -11.47 -17.70
N SER A 56 10.11 -10.69 -18.64
CA SER A 56 10.54 -9.31 -18.38
C SER A 56 9.38 -8.40 -17.95
N LEU A 57 8.20 -8.54 -18.56
CA LEU A 57 7.00 -7.80 -18.16
C LEU A 57 6.58 -8.14 -16.73
N ARG A 58 6.65 -9.42 -16.35
CA ARG A 58 6.39 -9.86 -14.98
C ARG A 58 7.36 -9.22 -13.98
N GLU A 59 8.66 -9.23 -14.28
CA GLU A 59 9.66 -8.63 -13.39
C GLU A 59 9.48 -7.11 -13.28
N LEU A 60 9.21 -6.43 -14.39
CA LEU A 60 8.92 -5.00 -14.42
C LEU A 60 7.70 -4.66 -13.56
N THR A 61 6.58 -5.36 -13.76
CA THR A 61 5.34 -5.11 -13.02
C THR A 61 5.51 -5.40 -11.53
N ASN A 62 6.13 -6.52 -11.16
CA ASN A 62 6.41 -6.87 -9.77
C ASN A 62 7.36 -5.88 -9.07
N SER A 63 8.34 -5.34 -9.79
CA SER A 63 9.36 -4.43 -9.23
C SER A 63 8.92 -2.97 -9.21
N SER A 64 8.03 -2.57 -10.11
CA SER A 64 7.58 -1.18 -10.27
C SER A 64 7.07 -0.55 -8.97
N ALA A 65 6.33 -1.30 -8.14
CA ALA A 65 5.83 -0.82 -6.86
C ALA A 65 6.96 -0.53 -5.87
N TRP A 66 8.01 -1.37 -5.84
CA TRP A 66 9.21 -1.13 -5.04
C TRP A 66 9.93 0.13 -5.50
N TRP A 67 10.15 0.30 -6.79
CA TRP A 67 10.85 1.47 -7.32
C TRP A 67 10.08 2.76 -7.08
N LEU A 68 8.76 2.75 -7.26
CA LEU A 68 7.91 3.90 -6.94
C LEU A 68 7.94 4.24 -5.45
N ALA A 69 7.93 3.23 -4.59
CA ALA A 69 8.06 3.43 -3.15
C ALA A 69 9.41 4.05 -2.77
N ASP A 70 10.50 3.49 -3.29
CA ASP A 70 11.87 3.96 -3.02
C ASP A 70 12.09 5.37 -3.55
N TRP A 71 11.63 5.64 -4.77
CA TRP A 71 11.66 6.98 -5.37
C TRP A 71 10.89 8.01 -4.52
N LEU A 72 9.70 7.64 -4.04
CA LEU A 72 8.90 8.51 -3.18
C LEU A 72 9.54 8.75 -1.81
N ILE A 73 10.05 7.70 -1.17
CA ILE A 73 10.74 7.78 0.13
C ILE A 73 11.99 8.66 0.02
N PHE A 74 12.81 8.44 -1.01
CA PHE A 74 13.98 9.27 -1.28
C PHE A 74 13.57 10.73 -1.50
N GLY A 75 12.55 10.96 -2.33
CA GLY A 75 12.08 12.31 -2.61
C GLY A 75 11.58 13.03 -1.36
N GLU A 76 10.84 12.34 -0.49
CA GLU A 76 10.35 12.90 0.78
C GLU A 76 11.51 13.30 1.70
N ALA A 77 12.53 12.45 1.80
CA ALA A 77 13.71 12.72 2.61
C ALA A 77 14.59 13.85 2.04
N ALA A 78 14.78 13.88 0.71
CA ALA A 78 15.66 14.84 0.05
C ALA A 78 15.01 16.22 -0.19
N TYR A 79 13.70 16.25 -0.43
CA TYR A 79 13.00 17.44 -0.92
C TYR A 79 11.73 17.82 -0.13
N GLY A 80 11.44 17.11 0.95
CA GLY A 80 10.39 17.43 1.92
C GLY A 80 8.96 17.00 1.56
N TRP A 81 8.02 17.31 2.46
CA TRP A 81 6.65 16.76 2.50
C TRP A 81 5.77 17.03 1.27
N ARG A 82 6.09 18.02 0.42
CA ARG A 82 5.30 18.32 -0.80
C ARG A 82 5.43 17.23 -1.89
N ARG A 83 6.29 16.23 -1.72
CA ARG A 83 6.54 15.20 -2.73
C ARG A 83 5.34 14.32 -3.06
N TYR A 84 4.39 14.11 -2.15
CA TYR A 84 3.19 13.34 -2.48
C TYR A 84 2.35 14.01 -3.58
N ARG A 85 2.25 15.33 -3.58
CA ARG A 85 1.52 16.07 -4.64
C ARG A 85 2.18 15.88 -6.00
N GLU A 86 3.50 16.04 -6.05
CA GLU A 86 4.26 15.87 -7.27
C GLU A 86 4.28 14.40 -7.74
N ALA A 87 4.32 13.45 -6.81
CA ALA A 87 4.22 12.03 -7.12
C ALA A 87 2.88 11.68 -7.77
N ILE A 88 1.77 12.21 -7.25
CA ILE A 88 0.44 12.05 -7.86
C ILE A 88 0.45 12.64 -9.28
N GLU A 89 0.95 13.86 -9.46
CA GLU A 89 0.99 14.53 -10.77
C GLU A 89 1.85 13.78 -11.80
N ARG A 90 3.00 13.22 -11.38
CA ARG A 90 3.94 12.53 -12.27
C ARG A 90 3.54 11.09 -12.58
N THR A 91 2.92 10.39 -11.63
CA THR A 91 2.63 8.95 -11.75
C THR A 91 1.18 8.68 -12.13
N GLY A 92 0.27 9.62 -11.85
CA GLY A 92 -1.17 9.41 -11.97
C GLY A 92 -1.76 8.46 -10.91
N LEU A 93 -0.96 7.99 -9.94
CA LEU A 93 -1.43 7.17 -8.83
C LEU A 93 -2.08 8.04 -7.76
N ASP A 94 -3.11 7.50 -7.11
CA ASP A 94 -3.75 8.19 -6.00
C ASP A 94 -2.87 8.22 -4.75
N TYR A 95 -3.19 9.15 -3.85
CA TYR A 95 -2.45 9.35 -2.60
C TYR A 95 -2.35 8.07 -1.75
N GLN A 96 -3.45 7.31 -1.63
CA GLN A 96 -3.51 6.14 -0.76
C GLN A 96 -2.63 5.01 -1.29
N THR A 97 -2.61 4.80 -2.62
CA THR A 97 -1.70 3.84 -3.26
C THR A 97 -0.24 4.20 -2.98
N LEU A 98 0.15 5.46 -3.21
CA LEU A 98 1.51 5.94 -2.96
C LEU A 98 1.91 5.81 -1.48
N ARG A 99 0.98 6.15 -0.58
CA ARG A 99 1.19 6.02 0.87
C ARG A 99 1.36 4.56 1.27
N ASN A 100 0.57 3.65 0.71
CA ASN A 100 0.70 2.22 0.95
C ASN A 100 2.06 1.71 0.44
N TYR A 101 2.48 2.12 -0.75
CA TYR A 101 3.79 1.78 -1.31
C TYR A 101 4.93 2.19 -0.39
N ALA A 102 4.95 3.46 0.02
CA ALA A 102 5.96 3.98 0.95
C ALA A 102 5.91 3.26 2.31
N TRP A 103 4.72 2.93 2.82
CA TRP A 103 4.59 2.23 4.10
C TRP A 103 5.19 0.82 4.07
N VAL A 104 4.93 0.04 3.02
CA VAL A 104 5.54 -1.29 2.85
C VAL A 104 7.06 -1.17 2.70
N ALA A 105 7.53 -0.26 1.83
CA ALA A 105 8.97 -0.10 1.60
C ALA A 105 9.76 0.36 2.83
N ARG A 106 9.16 1.15 3.73
CA ARG A 106 9.76 1.48 5.03
C ARG A 106 9.84 0.31 5.99
N ARG A 107 8.92 -0.66 5.89
CA ARG A 107 8.93 -1.87 6.73
C ARG A 107 9.91 -2.92 6.22
N PHE A 108 10.14 -2.95 4.91
CA PHE A 108 11.05 -3.89 4.24
C PHE A 108 12.20 -3.12 3.58
N GLU A 109 13.26 -2.87 4.36
CA GLU A 109 14.52 -2.37 3.82
C GLU A 109 15.06 -3.31 2.73
N GLN A 110 15.93 -2.81 1.84
CA GLN A 110 16.39 -3.54 0.65
C GLN A 110 16.84 -4.98 0.95
N HIS A 111 17.58 -5.20 2.04
CA HIS A 111 18.10 -6.51 2.43
C HIS A 111 17.03 -7.49 2.96
N ARG A 112 15.85 -7.00 3.36
CA ARG A 112 14.71 -7.82 3.82
C ARG A 112 13.74 -8.18 2.70
N ARG A 113 13.89 -7.55 1.52
CA ARG A 113 13.05 -7.83 0.36
C ARG A 113 13.49 -9.15 -0.25
N ARG A 114 12.53 -9.99 -0.63
CA ARG A 114 12.80 -11.29 -1.25
C ARG A 114 12.42 -11.23 -2.72
N ASP A 115 13.41 -11.36 -3.60
CA ASP A 115 13.23 -11.28 -5.05
C ASP A 115 12.27 -12.37 -5.58
N SER A 116 12.17 -13.50 -4.87
CA SER A 116 11.24 -14.59 -5.18
C SER A 116 9.77 -14.23 -4.91
N LEU A 117 9.50 -13.17 -4.12
CA LEU A 117 8.16 -12.77 -3.69
C LEU A 117 7.82 -11.36 -4.19
N SER A 118 6.61 -11.20 -4.72
CA SER A 118 6.17 -9.88 -5.20
C SER A 118 5.98 -8.87 -4.05
N PHE A 119 5.98 -7.58 -4.39
CA PHE A 119 5.60 -6.49 -3.48
C PHE A 119 4.31 -6.79 -2.71
N ALA A 120 3.33 -7.40 -3.38
CA ALA A 120 2.05 -7.70 -2.78
C ALA A 120 2.11 -8.78 -1.69
N HIS A 121 3.06 -9.73 -1.73
CA HIS A 121 3.28 -10.66 -0.62
C HIS A 121 3.74 -9.92 0.63
N HIS A 122 4.69 -9.01 0.47
CA HIS A 122 5.20 -8.18 1.54
C HIS A 122 4.07 -7.30 2.12
N ALA A 123 3.23 -6.73 1.24
CA ALA A 123 2.08 -5.94 1.64
C ALA A 123 1.15 -6.68 2.62
N GLU A 124 0.88 -7.98 2.40
CA GLU A 124 -0.01 -8.78 3.26
C GLU A 124 0.51 -8.93 4.71
N VAL A 125 1.82 -8.96 4.88
CA VAL A 125 2.46 -9.19 6.20
C VAL A 125 2.93 -7.90 6.87
N THR A 126 2.86 -6.75 6.19
CA THR A 126 3.35 -5.44 6.67
C THR A 126 2.82 -5.03 8.05
N ARG A 127 1.61 -5.47 8.42
CA ARG A 127 0.98 -5.18 9.72
C ARG A 127 1.54 -6.01 10.88
N LEU A 128 2.20 -7.12 10.59
CA LEU A 128 2.74 -8.04 11.59
C LEU A 128 4.06 -7.52 12.17
N SER A 129 4.51 -8.12 13.27
CA SER A 129 5.85 -7.85 13.82
C SER A 129 6.96 -8.33 12.86
N SER A 130 8.17 -7.77 12.96
CA SER A 130 9.28 -8.16 12.07
C SER A 130 9.57 -9.68 12.08
N PRO A 131 9.60 -10.37 13.24
CA PRO A 131 9.79 -11.83 13.26
C PRO A 131 8.67 -12.59 12.55
N GLU A 132 7.41 -12.18 12.73
CA GLU A 132 6.28 -12.80 12.05
C GLU A 132 6.31 -12.55 10.54
N GLN A 133 6.68 -11.34 10.10
CA GLN A 133 6.89 -11.04 8.69
C GLN A 133 7.88 -12.02 8.06
N ASP A 134 9.05 -12.18 8.67
CA ASP A 134 10.11 -13.05 8.14
C ASP A 134 9.69 -14.52 8.13
N TYR A 135 8.98 -14.97 9.17
CA TYR A 135 8.39 -16.31 9.24
C TYR A 135 7.43 -16.57 8.08
N TRP A 136 6.47 -15.67 7.86
CA TRP A 136 5.46 -15.83 6.83
C TRP A 136 6.02 -15.72 5.42
N LEU A 137 6.98 -14.83 5.19
CA LEU A 137 7.67 -14.72 3.91
C LEU A 137 8.53 -15.97 3.62
N CYS A 138 9.22 -16.52 4.63
CA CYS A 138 9.92 -17.81 4.51
C CYS A 138 8.97 -18.94 4.12
N LYS A 139 7.82 -19.03 4.78
CA LYS A 139 6.81 -20.05 4.45
C LYS A 139 6.27 -19.88 3.04
N ALA A 140 5.97 -18.65 2.63
CA ALA A 140 5.46 -18.38 1.29
C ALA A 140 6.47 -18.78 0.21
N GLU A 141 7.75 -18.48 0.40
CA GLU A 141 8.82 -18.84 -0.52
C GLU A 141 9.02 -20.35 -0.61
N GLN A 142 9.13 -21.04 0.53
CA GLN A 142 9.33 -22.49 0.60
C GLN A 142 8.16 -23.27 -0.03
N GLN A 143 6.93 -22.83 0.23
CA GLN A 143 5.72 -23.48 -0.24
C GLN A 143 5.24 -22.95 -1.60
N LYS A 144 5.96 -22.00 -2.19
CA LYS A 144 5.60 -21.31 -3.45
C LYS A 144 4.18 -20.76 -3.44
N TRP A 145 3.76 -20.21 -2.30
CA TRP A 145 2.42 -19.67 -2.16
C TRP A 145 2.22 -18.44 -3.03
N SER A 146 1.02 -18.34 -3.60
CA SER A 146 0.49 -17.09 -4.10
C SER A 146 0.18 -16.14 -2.94
N ARG A 147 0.08 -14.84 -3.26
CA ARG A 147 -0.37 -13.80 -2.32
C ARG A 147 -1.70 -14.17 -1.64
N ASN A 148 -2.61 -14.81 -2.37
CA ASN A 148 -3.91 -15.21 -1.84
C ASN A 148 -3.79 -16.28 -0.76
N GLU A 149 -2.92 -17.27 -0.98
CA GLU A 149 -2.67 -18.35 -0.03
C GLU A 149 -1.96 -17.81 1.21
N LEU A 150 -0.93 -16.96 1.04
CA LEU A 150 -0.28 -16.27 2.15
C LEU A 150 -1.29 -15.49 3.00
N ARG A 151 -2.14 -14.67 2.37
CA ARG A 151 -3.19 -13.92 3.05
C ARG A 151 -4.16 -14.81 3.83
N LYS A 152 -4.56 -15.95 3.25
CA LYS A 152 -5.44 -16.92 3.93
C LYS A 152 -4.74 -17.53 5.15
N ALA A 153 -3.48 -17.91 5.02
CA ALA A 153 -2.71 -18.53 6.10
C ALA A 153 -2.46 -17.55 7.27
N VAL A 154 -2.08 -16.30 6.98
CA VAL A 154 -1.90 -15.25 7.99
C VAL A 154 -3.21 -15.01 8.75
N ARG A 155 -4.34 -14.91 8.05
CA ARG A 155 -5.65 -14.72 8.69
C ARG A 155 -6.06 -15.88 9.59
N ALA A 156 -5.81 -17.12 9.15
CA ALA A 156 -6.08 -18.30 9.96
C ALA A 156 -5.28 -18.26 11.27
N SER A 157 -3.98 -17.99 11.19
CA SER A 157 -3.11 -17.88 12.38
C SER A 157 -3.56 -16.79 13.35
N LEU A 158 -3.93 -15.60 12.86
CA LEU A 158 -4.42 -14.51 13.72
C LEU A 158 -5.73 -14.88 14.43
N SER A 159 -6.61 -15.65 13.76
CA SER A 159 -7.85 -16.13 14.36
C SER A 159 -7.60 -17.17 15.46
N GLU A 160 -6.61 -18.04 15.28
CA GLU A 160 -6.21 -19.05 16.27
C GLU A 160 -5.57 -18.40 17.50
N GLN A 161 -4.68 -17.42 17.30
CA GLN A 161 -4.07 -16.65 18.40
C GLN A 161 -5.13 -15.91 19.23
N SER A 162 -6.12 -15.32 18.56
CA SER A 162 -7.23 -14.64 19.23
C SER A 162 -8.08 -15.62 20.07
N ARG A 163 -8.31 -16.84 19.59
CA ARG A 163 -9.09 -17.86 20.29
C ARG A 163 -8.36 -18.46 21.51
N THR A 164 -7.05 -18.66 21.40
CA THR A 164 -6.22 -19.18 22.52
C THR A 164 -6.08 -18.18 23.66
N THR A 165 -6.08 -16.88 23.35
CA THR A 165 -6.00 -15.81 24.35
C THR A 165 -7.31 -15.64 25.15
N GLU A 166 -8.42 -16.23 24.70
CA GLU A 166 -9.75 -16.14 25.35
C GLU A 166 -10.08 -17.30 26.30
N ILE A 167 -9.20 -18.28 26.49
CA ILE A 167 -9.40 -19.37 27.46
C ILE A 167 -8.97 -18.89 28.86
N PRO A 168 -9.87 -18.76 29.85
CA PRO A 168 -9.49 -18.45 31.22
C PRO A 168 -8.79 -19.65 31.86
N PRO A 169 -7.82 -19.46 32.78
CA PRO A 169 -7.27 -20.57 33.55
C PRO A 169 -8.36 -21.07 34.50
N SER A 170 -9.03 -22.16 34.12
CA SER A 170 -9.88 -22.91 35.04
C SER A 170 -8.97 -23.61 36.02
N GLY A 171 -8.86 -23.05 37.22
CA GLY A 171 -8.16 -23.64 38.34
C GLY A 171 -8.70 -25.04 38.66
N ALA A 172 -7.77 -25.96 38.87
CA ALA A 172 -8.04 -27.12 39.69
C ALA A 172 -7.93 -26.69 41.15
N ASP A 173 -9.05 -26.66 41.88
CA ASP A 173 -9.16 -27.32 43.19
C ASP A 173 -10.61 -27.38 43.70
N GLU A 174 -10.90 -28.44 44.43
CA GLU A 174 -12.21 -28.94 44.87
C GLU A 174 -12.86 -28.14 46.02
N LYS A 175 -14.21 -28.03 46.02
CA LYS A 175 -15.15 -28.56 47.06
C LYS A 175 -16.50 -27.79 47.17
N GLN A 176 -17.56 -28.56 46.92
CA GLN A 176 -18.85 -28.70 47.63
C GLN A 176 -19.78 -27.53 48.04
N GLU A 177 -21.04 -27.75 47.63
CA GLU A 177 -22.34 -27.52 48.29
C GLU A 177 -23.12 -26.19 48.14
N VAL A 178 -24.43 -26.39 47.93
CA VAL A 178 -25.52 -25.56 47.38
C VAL A 178 -26.58 -25.27 48.48
N PRO A 179 -27.72 -24.58 48.27
CA PRO A 179 -28.09 -23.38 47.49
C PRO A 179 -29.04 -22.43 48.28
N ARG A 180 -29.40 -21.22 47.76
CA ARG A 180 -30.80 -20.66 47.71
C ARG A 180 -30.88 -19.15 47.37
N ILE A 181 -31.65 -18.87 46.30
CA ILE A 181 -32.72 -17.83 46.10
C ILE A 181 -32.36 -16.38 46.51
N ALA A 182 -32.37 -15.33 45.66
CA ALA A 182 -33.46 -14.85 44.81
C ALA A 182 -32.97 -13.80 43.78
N ALA A 183 -33.67 -13.74 42.64
CA ALA A 183 -34.00 -12.55 41.84
C ALA A 183 -32.97 -11.42 41.63
N SER A 184 -32.54 -11.24 40.38
CA SER A 184 -33.00 -10.14 39.49
C SER A 184 -31.98 -9.80 38.40
N ALA A 185 -32.51 -9.16 37.35
CA ALA A 185 -31.80 -8.38 36.32
C ALA A 185 -31.08 -9.17 35.20
N GLY A 186 -31.86 -9.59 34.21
CA GLY A 186 -31.36 -9.79 32.86
C GLY A 186 -30.95 -8.46 32.24
N ALA A 187 -29.69 -8.07 32.45
CA ALA A 187 -29.02 -7.03 31.69
C ALA A 187 -27.75 -7.65 31.10
N ASP A 188 -27.82 -7.95 29.81
CA ASP A 188 -26.73 -8.43 28.96
C ASP A 188 -25.58 -7.41 28.97
N LYS A 189 -24.70 -7.49 29.98
CA LYS A 189 -23.45 -6.73 30.04
C LYS A 189 -22.45 -7.42 29.14
N ARG A 190 -22.61 -7.23 27.82
CA ARG A 190 -21.52 -7.33 26.83
C ARG A 190 -20.30 -6.61 27.42
N ARG A 191 -19.29 -7.38 27.85
CA ARG A 191 -17.98 -6.87 28.24
C ARG A 191 -17.42 -6.08 27.06
N ARG A 192 -17.55 -4.76 27.09
CA ARG A 192 -16.86 -3.86 26.17
C ARG A 192 -15.37 -3.98 26.48
N LYS A 193 -14.64 -4.70 25.62
CA LYS A 193 -13.18 -4.73 25.66
C LYS A 193 -12.69 -3.31 25.36
N ALA A 194 -12.44 -2.52 26.40
CA ALA A 194 -11.85 -1.20 26.25
C ALA A 194 -10.33 -1.39 26.07
N THR A 195 -9.83 -1.06 24.89
CA THR A 195 -8.38 -1.07 24.60
C THR A 195 -7.91 0.37 24.66
N THR A 196 -6.98 0.67 25.56
CA THR A 196 -6.40 2.01 25.71
C THR A 196 -5.30 2.19 24.68
N LEU A 197 -5.45 3.18 23.80
CA LEU A 197 -4.46 3.56 22.80
C LEU A 197 -3.80 4.87 23.23
N THR A 198 -2.51 4.80 23.57
CA THR A 198 -1.70 5.97 23.96
C THR A 198 -1.01 6.51 22.72
N ILE A 199 -1.19 7.79 22.43
CA ILE A 199 -0.55 8.49 21.29
C ILE A 199 0.37 9.55 21.86
N GLU A 200 1.65 9.46 21.56
CA GLU A 200 2.60 10.53 21.86
C GLU A 200 2.55 11.58 20.75
N LEU A 201 2.24 12.82 21.13
CA LEU A 201 2.19 13.97 20.25
C LEU A 201 3.19 15.00 20.74
N SER A 202 3.92 15.66 19.83
CA SER A 202 4.71 16.82 20.20
C SER A 202 3.81 17.97 20.67
N ALA A 203 4.36 18.90 21.44
CA ALA A 203 3.60 20.07 21.92
C ALA A 203 2.94 20.86 20.77
N ASP A 204 3.65 21.01 19.65
CA ASP A 204 3.16 21.70 18.46
C ASP A 204 2.02 20.94 17.76
N GLN A 205 2.10 19.59 17.73
CA GLN A 205 1.04 18.75 17.17
C GLN A 205 -0.21 18.77 18.05
N LEU A 206 -0.04 18.77 19.37
CA LEU A 206 -1.16 18.84 20.31
C LEU A 206 -1.87 20.20 20.22
N ASP A 207 -1.13 21.31 20.11
CA ASP A 207 -1.70 22.64 19.89
C ASP A 207 -2.45 22.74 18.55
N TYR A 208 -1.86 22.19 17.48
CA TYR A 208 -2.50 22.15 16.16
C TYR A 208 -3.81 21.34 16.17
N TYR A 209 -3.81 20.14 16.75
CA TYR A 209 -5.02 19.31 16.85
C TYR A 209 -6.05 19.88 17.82
N SER A 210 -5.61 20.58 18.87
CA SER A 210 -6.49 21.33 19.78
C SER A 210 -7.26 22.42 19.05
N LYS A 211 -6.57 23.23 18.24
CA LYS A 211 -7.20 24.28 17.42
C LYS A 211 -8.15 23.71 16.37
N LEU A 212 -7.79 22.62 15.72
CA LEU A 212 -8.66 21.91 14.77
C LEU A 212 -9.91 21.33 15.45
N ALA A 213 -9.76 20.67 16.60
CA ALA A 213 -10.88 20.13 17.36
C ALA A 213 -11.83 21.24 17.82
N ALA A 214 -11.28 22.38 18.27
CA ALA A 214 -12.05 23.57 18.64
C ALA A 214 -12.83 24.17 17.46
N ALA A 215 -12.27 24.16 16.25
CA ALA A 215 -12.99 24.59 15.04
C ALA A 215 -14.20 23.69 14.71
N HIS A 216 -14.20 22.44 15.20
CA HIS A 216 -15.33 21.52 15.12
C HIS A 216 -16.19 21.51 16.39
N GLY A 217 -15.94 22.40 17.36
CA GLY A 217 -16.68 22.51 18.62
C GLY A 217 -16.50 21.32 19.55
N LEU A 218 -15.40 20.57 19.43
CA LEU A 218 -15.15 19.35 20.19
C LEU A 218 -13.81 19.42 20.94
N PRO A 219 -13.70 18.78 22.12
CA PRO A 219 -12.40 18.53 22.73
C PRO A 219 -11.60 17.50 21.91
N VAL A 220 -10.27 17.60 21.95
CA VAL A 220 -9.34 16.81 21.12
C VAL A 220 -9.63 15.31 21.18
N GLU A 221 -9.88 14.76 22.36
CA GLU A 221 -10.19 13.34 22.56
C GLU A 221 -11.44 12.89 21.78
N LYS A 222 -12.51 13.69 21.82
CA LYS A 222 -13.75 13.42 21.09
C LYS A 222 -13.60 13.65 19.59
N TRP A 223 -12.76 14.61 19.20
CA TRP A 223 -12.46 14.84 17.79
C TRP A 223 -11.65 13.68 17.20
N VAL A 224 -10.62 13.19 17.91
CA VAL A 224 -9.79 12.05 17.49
C VAL A 224 -10.64 10.79 17.32
N THR A 225 -11.53 10.47 18.26
CA THR A 225 -12.44 9.32 18.11
C THR A 225 -13.36 9.44 16.89
N LYS A 226 -13.92 10.62 16.61
CA LYS A 226 -14.73 10.84 15.40
C LYS A 226 -13.92 10.73 14.11
N VAL A 227 -12.69 11.22 14.10
CA VAL A 227 -11.79 11.09 12.94
C VAL A 227 -11.49 9.62 12.68
N LEU A 228 -11.18 8.85 13.73
CA LEU A 228 -10.94 7.41 13.63
C LEU A 228 -12.17 6.65 13.11
N ASP A 229 -13.35 6.94 13.65
CA ASP A 229 -14.62 6.34 13.19
C ASP A 229 -14.95 6.70 11.73
N ALA A 230 -14.68 7.94 11.32
CA ALA A 230 -14.89 8.39 9.94
C ALA A 230 -13.93 7.70 8.96
N THR A 231 -12.67 7.48 9.35
CA THR A 231 -11.71 6.70 8.55
C THR A 231 -12.08 5.22 8.44
N ASP A 232 -12.70 4.62 9.47
CA ASP A 232 -13.16 3.24 9.42
C ASP A 232 -14.32 3.08 8.41
N ARG A 233 -15.29 4.01 8.42
CA ARG A 233 -16.40 4.01 7.45
C ARG A 233 -16.01 4.28 6.00
N LEU A 234 -14.86 4.92 5.77
CA LEU A 234 -14.31 5.16 4.43
C LEU A 234 -13.46 3.99 3.92
N THR A 235 -13.17 3.01 4.79
CA THR A 235 -12.32 1.84 4.47
C THR A 235 -13.06 0.51 4.49
N ALA A 236 -14.36 0.51 4.80
CA ALA A 236 -15.30 -0.60 4.67
C ALA A 236 -16.09 -0.52 3.36
#